data_AF-A0A7S0LSV9-F1
#
_entry.id   AF-A0A7S0LSV9-F1
#
_cell.length_a   1.000
_cell.length_b   1.000
_cell.length_c   1.000
_cell.angle_alpha   90.00
_cell.angle_beta   90.00
_cell.angle_gamma   90.00
#
_symmetry.space_group_name_H-M   'P 1'
#
loop_
_entity.id
_entity.type
_entity.pdbx_description
1 polymer ?
#
loop_
_entity_poly.entity_id
_entity_poly.type
_entity_poly.pdbx_seq_one_letter_code
_entity_poly.pdbx_strand_id
1 'polypeptide(L)'
;AMLADAFGRDAEGASTFAADSTRAFEVETLELARKQPAFVASLEATLDAFLESGKQRLELNPMPRVQRKTVHELAKCYAISTISKDHEPRKYVTLYRTELSEWPSVRLSDAAKATGEAVAAADHAPCLWELCLHDVTCSEPVLRHALSFLDNEYSLQWAKKKDGLPPRVLLTFSSEQVARD
;
A
#
# COMPACT_ATOMS: atom_id res chain seq x y z
N ALA A 1 -5.10 21.27 -16.98
CA ALA A 1 -4.49 21.46 -15.65
C ALA A 1 -5.52 21.37 -14.51
N MET A 2 -6.69 22.01 -14.62
CA MET A 2 -7.64 22.17 -13.50
C MET A 2 -8.28 20.87 -12.93
N LEU A 3 -8.33 19.78 -13.69
CA LEU A 3 -8.89 18.50 -13.21
C LEU A 3 -7.86 17.64 -12.44
N ALA A 4 -6.56 17.77 -12.71
CA ALA A 4 -5.55 16.93 -12.05
C ALA A 4 -5.36 17.31 -10.57
N ASP A 5 -5.30 18.61 -10.27
CA ASP A 5 -5.27 19.15 -8.90
C ASP A 5 -6.54 18.78 -8.11
N ALA A 6 -7.70 18.80 -8.77
CA ALA A 6 -8.98 18.53 -8.11
C ALA A 6 -9.13 17.07 -7.63
N PHE A 7 -8.37 16.12 -8.20
CA PHE A 7 -8.39 14.71 -7.82
C PHE A 7 -7.18 14.28 -6.96
N GLY A 8 -6.36 15.22 -6.49
CA GLY A 8 -5.17 14.90 -5.68
C GLY A 8 -4.19 13.98 -6.42
N ARG A 9 -4.04 14.20 -7.73
CA ARG A 9 -2.98 13.56 -8.53
C ARG A 9 -1.79 14.50 -8.54
N ASP A 10 -0.86 14.27 -7.61
CA ASP A 10 0.48 14.84 -7.73
C ASP A 10 1.16 14.23 -8.97
N ALA A 11 1.99 15.02 -9.64
CA ALA A 11 2.74 14.60 -10.84
C ALA A 11 3.75 13.45 -10.54
N GLU A 12 3.95 13.12 -9.25
CA GLU A 12 4.70 11.97 -8.76
C GLU A 12 3.74 10.89 -8.22
N GLY A 13 3.17 10.12 -9.14
CA GLY A 13 3.13 8.66 -9.00
C GLY A 13 2.04 7.96 -8.18
N ALA A 14 1.31 8.61 -7.25
CA ALA A 14 0.22 7.91 -6.56
C ALA A 14 -0.93 8.85 -6.16
N SER A 15 -2.13 8.64 -6.71
CA SER A 15 -3.32 9.34 -6.21
C SER A 15 -3.52 9.01 -4.74
N THR A 16 -3.79 10.01 -3.89
CA THR A 16 -3.97 9.83 -2.44
C THR A 16 -5.03 8.75 -2.12
N PHE A 17 -6.06 8.64 -2.96
CA PHE A 17 -7.11 7.62 -2.86
C PHE A 17 -6.61 6.17 -3.06
N ALA A 18 -5.66 5.97 -3.98
CA ALA A 18 -5.04 4.66 -4.20
C ALA A 18 -4.22 4.23 -2.97
N ALA A 19 -3.45 5.15 -2.39
CA ALA A 19 -2.66 4.89 -1.18
C ALA A 19 -3.55 4.61 0.05
N ASP A 20 -4.75 5.20 0.11
CA ASP A 20 -5.69 4.95 1.21
C ASP A 20 -6.38 3.58 1.08
N SER A 21 -6.70 3.18 -0.16
CA SER A 21 -7.31 1.87 -0.45
C SER A 21 -6.43 0.68 -0.06
N THR A 22 -5.10 0.84 -0.18
CA THR A 22 -4.14 -0.23 0.16
C THR A 22 -3.91 -0.35 1.66
N ARG A 23 -4.08 0.73 2.43
CA ARG A 23 -3.96 0.72 3.90
C ARG A 23 -5.08 -0.05 4.60
N ALA A 24 -6.20 -0.28 3.91
CA ALA A 24 -7.30 -1.07 4.43
C ALA A 24 -6.97 -2.57 4.57
N PHE A 25 -5.91 -3.04 3.89
CA PHE A 25 -5.55 -4.45 3.82
C PHE A 25 -4.09 -4.71 4.24
N GLU A 26 -3.83 -5.89 4.79
CA GLU A 26 -2.50 -6.38 5.06
C GLU A 26 -1.75 -6.72 3.76
N VAL A 27 -0.44 -6.53 3.77
CA VAL A 27 0.45 -6.79 2.63
C VAL A 27 0.29 -8.23 2.11
N GLU A 28 0.20 -9.22 3.01
CA GLU A 28 0.01 -10.63 2.63
C GLU A 28 -1.31 -10.87 1.87
N THR A 29 -2.38 -10.15 2.23
CA THR A 29 -3.69 -10.26 1.59
C THR A 29 -3.68 -9.59 0.22
N LEU A 30 -3.01 -8.44 0.08
CA LEU A 30 -2.77 -7.81 -1.23
C LEU A 30 -1.94 -8.71 -2.15
N GLU A 31 -0.90 -9.37 -1.63
CA GLU A 31 -0.11 -10.34 -2.40
C GLU A 31 -0.94 -11.55 -2.85
N LEU A 32 -1.77 -12.11 -1.97
CA LEU A 32 -2.66 -13.20 -2.34
C LEU A 32 -3.64 -12.76 -3.41
N ALA A 33 -4.21 -11.56 -3.28
CA ALA A 33 -5.13 -11.01 -4.27
C ALA A 33 -4.48 -10.88 -5.65
N ARG A 34 -3.20 -10.50 -5.70
CA ARG A 34 -2.42 -10.46 -6.96
C ARG A 34 -2.14 -11.86 -7.51
N LYS A 35 -1.81 -12.82 -6.65
CA LYS A 35 -1.50 -14.22 -7.05
C LYS A 35 -2.75 -14.99 -7.47
N GLN A 36 -3.91 -14.71 -6.87
CA GLN A 36 -5.16 -15.44 -7.05
C GLN A 36 -6.36 -14.49 -7.26
N PRO A 37 -6.40 -13.69 -8.34
CA PRO A 37 -7.45 -12.70 -8.56
C PRO A 37 -8.84 -13.33 -8.74
N ALA A 38 -8.91 -14.52 -9.36
CA ALA A 38 -10.17 -15.24 -9.52
C ALA A 38 -10.79 -15.68 -8.18
N PHE A 39 -9.95 -16.09 -7.22
CA PHE A 39 -10.40 -16.41 -5.87
C PHE A 39 -11.00 -15.17 -5.20
N VAL A 40 -10.30 -14.03 -5.24
CA VAL A 40 -10.80 -12.78 -4.64
C VAL A 40 -12.11 -12.34 -5.29
N ALA A 41 -12.21 -12.38 -6.62
CA ALA A 41 -13.44 -12.03 -7.32
C ALA A 41 -14.63 -12.93 -6.91
N SER A 42 -14.41 -14.24 -6.83
CA SER A 42 -15.44 -15.18 -6.37
C SER A 42 -15.84 -14.97 -4.90
N LEU A 43 -14.88 -14.59 -4.05
CA LEU A 43 -15.13 -14.32 -2.65
C LEU A 43 -15.95 -13.02 -2.47
N GLU A 44 -15.55 -11.94 -3.14
CA GLU A 44 -16.31 -10.68 -3.15
C GLU A 44 -17.75 -10.89 -3.65
N ALA A 45 -17.93 -11.62 -4.76
CA ALA A 45 -19.26 -11.97 -5.26
C ALA A 45 -20.08 -12.80 -4.25
N THR A 46 -19.42 -13.69 -3.50
CA THR A 46 -20.07 -14.49 -2.45
C THR A 46 -20.51 -13.61 -1.27
N LEU A 47 -19.71 -12.63 -0.88
CA LEU A 47 -20.05 -11.68 0.18
C LEU A 47 -21.17 -10.73 -0.25
N ASP A 48 -21.12 -10.23 -1.48
CA ASP A 48 -22.18 -9.40 -2.07
C ASP A 48 -23.52 -10.19 -2.09
N ALA A 49 -23.50 -11.42 -2.60
CA ALA A 49 -24.67 -12.29 -2.62
C ALA A 49 -25.17 -12.65 -1.19
N PHE A 50 -24.26 -12.78 -0.22
CA PHE A 50 -24.63 -13.01 1.17
C PHE A 50 -25.43 -11.83 1.74
N LEU A 51 -24.97 -10.59 1.52
CA LEU A 51 -25.68 -9.38 1.93
C LEU A 51 -27.05 -9.26 1.24
N GLU A 52 -27.10 -9.48 -0.07
CA GLU A 52 -28.34 -9.45 -0.86
C GLU A 52 -29.35 -10.50 -0.40
N SER A 53 -28.87 -11.69 -0.05
CA SER A 53 -29.74 -12.82 0.32
C SER A 53 -30.54 -12.60 1.61
N GLY A 54 -30.15 -11.62 2.43
CA GLY A 54 -30.79 -11.39 3.72
C GLY A 54 -30.46 -12.42 4.80
N LYS A 55 -29.67 -13.46 4.49
CA LYS A 55 -29.38 -14.57 5.40
C LYS A 55 -28.56 -14.11 6.61
N GLN A 56 -28.82 -14.72 7.76
CA GLN A 56 -28.09 -14.43 9.00
C GLN A 56 -26.74 -15.16 9.09
N ARG A 57 -26.59 -16.27 8.38
CA ARG A 57 -25.40 -17.13 8.43
C ARG A 57 -25.12 -17.77 7.08
N LEU A 58 -23.84 -17.88 6.73
CA LEU A 58 -23.36 -18.63 5.57
C LEU A 58 -22.09 -19.39 5.95
N GLU A 59 -21.98 -20.63 5.50
CA GLU A 59 -20.76 -21.43 5.63
C GLU A 59 -20.05 -21.47 4.29
N LEU A 60 -18.76 -21.12 4.31
CA LEU A 60 -17.91 -21.20 3.13
C LEU A 60 -17.30 -22.60 3.01
N ASN A 61 -16.79 -22.92 1.83
CA ASN A 61 -16.06 -24.17 1.62
C ASN A 61 -14.77 -24.21 2.48
N PRO A 62 -14.31 -25.40 2.89
CA PRO A 62 -13.00 -25.57 3.49
C PRO A 62 -11.91 -24.98 2.60
N MET A 63 -11.01 -24.21 3.18
CA MET A 63 -9.96 -23.51 2.45
C MET A 63 -8.68 -23.42 3.29
N PRO A 64 -7.48 -23.31 2.68
CA PRO A 64 -6.21 -23.23 3.41
C PRO A 64 -6.13 -22.01 4.33
N ARG A 65 -5.22 -22.08 5.31
CA ARG A 65 -5.02 -21.01 6.31
C ARG A 65 -4.89 -19.60 5.71
N VAL A 66 -4.13 -19.46 4.63
CA VAL A 66 -3.90 -18.14 4.00
C VAL A 66 -5.20 -17.57 3.42
N GLN A 67 -5.98 -18.39 2.71
CA GLN A 67 -7.29 -17.98 2.18
C GLN A 67 -8.28 -17.65 3.31
N ARG A 68 -8.29 -18.43 4.41
CA ARG A 68 -9.13 -18.11 5.58
C ARG A 68 -8.77 -16.77 6.20
N LYS A 69 -7.48 -16.44 6.28
CA LYS A 69 -7.01 -15.14 6.77
C LYS A 69 -7.56 -14.00 5.91
N THR A 70 -7.46 -14.13 4.59
CA THR A 70 -8.02 -13.16 3.63
C THR A 70 -9.54 -13.02 3.78
N VAL A 71 -10.28 -14.12 3.98
CA VAL A 71 -11.73 -14.05 4.26
C VAL A 71 -12.02 -13.25 5.52
N HIS A 72 -11.32 -13.54 6.62
CA HIS A 72 -11.51 -12.83 7.89
C HIS A 72 -11.23 -11.33 7.76
N GLU A 73 -10.20 -10.97 7.00
CA GLU A 73 -9.82 -9.59 6.76
C GLU A 73 -10.84 -8.87 5.88
N LEU A 74 -11.21 -9.46 4.74
CA LEU A 74 -12.19 -8.89 3.82
C LEU A 74 -13.56 -8.73 4.50
N ALA A 75 -13.97 -9.70 5.32
CA ALA A 75 -15.24 -9.62 6.04
C ALA A 75 -15.31 -8.44 7.03
N LYS A 76 -14.17 -7.95 7.54
CA LYS A 76 -14.16 -6.74 8.38
C LYS A 76 -14.60 -5.51 7.59
N CYS A 77 -14.19 -5.39 6.33
CA CYS A 77 -14.59 -4.29 5.44
C CYS A 77 -16.10 -4.29 5.16
N TYR A 78 -16.73 -5.46 5.18
CA TYR A 78 -18.18 -5.64 5.04
C TYR A 78 -18.92 -5.56 6.39
N ALA A 79 -18.23 -5.29 7.50
CA ALA A 79 -18.76 -5.40 8.86
C ALA A 79 -19.50 -6.72 9.14
N ILE A 80 -18.97 -7.83 8.59
CA ILE A 80 -19.48 -9.19 8.79
C ILE A 80 -18.63 -9.87 9.86
N SER A 81 -19.29 -10.51 10.82
CA SER A 81 -18.61 -11.30 11.85
C SER A 81 -18.24 -12.68 11.29
N THR A 82 -17.06 -13.19 11.65
CA THR A 82 -16.54 -14.44 11.06
C THR A 82 -15.90 -15.34 12.10
N ILE A 83 -16.13 -16.65 11.96
CA ILE A 83 -15.55 -17.67 12.84
C ILE A 83 -15.02 -18.83 12.00
N SER A 84 -13.75 -19.18 12.20
CA SER A 84 -13.20 -20.42 11.65
C SER A 84 -13.62 -21.62 12.49
N LYS A 85 -14.19 -22.65 11.87
CA LYS A 85 -14.67 -23.88 12.52
C LYS A 85 -14.03 -25.12 11.90
N ASP A 86 -14.07 -26.21 12.65
CA ASP A 86 -13.48 -27.51 12.30
C ASP A 86 -11.94 -27.56 12.40
N HIS A 87 -11.37 -28.74 12.23
CA HIS A 87 -9.95 -29.06 12.30
C HIS A 87 -9.30 -29.05 10.91
N GLU A 88 -7.99 -28.81 10.85
CA GLU A 88 -7.23 -28.91 9.60
C GLU A 88 -7.28 -30.36 9.07
N PRO A 89 -7.49 -30.63 7.77
CA PRO A 89 -7.58 -29.70 6.64
C PRO A 89 -8.99 -29.25 6.25
N ARG A 90 -10.03 -29.67 6.99
CA ARG A 90 -11.44 -29.37 6.68
C ARG A 90 -11.93 -28.05 7.27
N LYS A 91 -11.02 -27.29 7.86
CA LYS A 91 -11.33 -26.02 8.53
C LYS A 91 -11.91 -25.01 7.53
N TYR A 92 -13.10 -24.52 7.86
CA TYR A 92 -13.89 -23.59 7.04
C TYR A 92 -14.26 -22.34 7.84
N VAL A 93 -14.75 -21.31 7.14
CA VAL A 93 -15.17 -20.05 7.76
C VAL A 93 -16.69 -19.94 7.71
N THR A 94 -17.30 -19.64 8.85
CA THR A 94 -18.71 -19.24 8.95
C THR A 94 -18.81 -17.73 9.02
N LEU A 95 -19.66 -17.15 8.17
CA LEU A 95 -20.05 -15.74 8.15
C LEU A 95 -21.32 -15.56 8.98
N TYR A 96 -21.37 -14.47 9.74
CA TYR A 96 -22.49 -14.05 10.55
C TYR A 96 -22.81 -12.60 10.23
N ARG A 97 -24.06 -12.37 9.82
CA ARG A 97 -24.54 -11.01 9.56
C ARG A 97 -24.62 -10.24 10.88
N THR A 98 -24.23 -8.98 10.83
CA THR A 98 -24.37 -8.03 11.94
C THR A 98 -25.34 -6.91 11.52
N GLU A 99 -25.76 -6.09 12.48
CA GLU A 99 -26.59 -4.91 12.20
C GLU A 99 -25.88 -3.86 11.34
N LEU A 100 -24.54 -3.89 11.35
CA LEU A 100 -23.69 -2.97 10.60
C LEU A 100 -23.26 -3.53 9.24
N SER A 101 -23.66 -4.76 8.89
CA SER A 101 -23.20 -5.40 7.66
C SER A 101 -23.65 -4.64 6.41
N GLU A 102 -22.68 -4.11 5.68
CA GLU A 102 -22.86 -3.24 4.53
C GLU A 102 -21.83 -3.52 3.43
N TRP A 103 -22.05 -2.94 2.24
CA TRP A 103 -21.06 -3.03 1.17
C TRP A 103 -19.83 -2.18 1.49
N PRO A 104 -18.61 -2.66 1.20
CA PRO A 104 -17.39 -1.96 1.56
C PRO A 104 -17.21 -0.72 0.71
N SER A 105 -16.56 0.30 1.28
CA SER A 105 -16.10 1.48 0.54
C SER A 105 -14.93 1.17 -0.40
N VAL A 106 -14.16 0.10 -0.11
CA VAL A 106 -12.99 -0.33 -0.88
C VAL A 106 -13.04 -1.84 -1.10
N ARG A 107 -12.92 -2.28 -2.35
CA ARG A 107 -12.77 -3.69 -2.71
C ARG A 107 -11.31 -4.11 -2.69
N LEU A 108 -11.05 -5.37 -2.30
CA LEU A 108 -9.70 -5.93 -2.29
C LEU A 108 -9.16 -6.07 -3.72
N SER A 109 -10.04 -6.41 -4.66
CA SER A 109 -9.69 -6.48 -6.09
C SER A 109 -9.17 -5.15 -6.65
N ASP A 110 -9.68 -4.01 -6.17
CA ASP A 110 -9.23 -2.68 -6.60
C ASP A 110 -7.97 -2.24 -5.87
N ALA A 111 -7.88 -2.47 -4.56
CA ALA A 111 -6.66 -2.21 -3.78
C ALA A 111 -5.44 -3.00 -4.30
N ALA A 112 -5.65 -4.24 -4.77
CA ALA A 112 -4.60 -5.06 -5.36
C ALA A 112 -4.05 -4.48 -6.68
N LYS A 113 -4.91 -3.86 -7.50
CA LYS A 113 -4.50 -3.18 -8.74
C LYS A 113 -3.74 -1.89 -8.43
N ALA A 114 -4.26 -1.08 -7.50
CA ALA A 114 -3.61 0.14 -7.04
C ALA A 114 -2.19 -0.11 -6.51
N THR A 115 -2.00 -1.22 -5.78
CA THR A 115 -0.66 -1.66 -5.35
C THR A 115 0.22 -2.04 -6.53
N GLY A 116 -0.33 -2.73 -7.54
CA GLY A 116 0.41 -3.09 -8.75
C GLY A 116 0.86 -1.86 -9.55
N GLU A 117 -0.02 -0.86 -9.67
CA GLU A 117 0.30 0.42 -10.32
C GLU A 117 1.32 1.23 -9.53
N ALA A 118 1.24 1.26 -8.19
CA ALA A 118 2.24 1.92 -7.35
C ALA A 118 3.61 1.22 -7.44
N VAL A 119 3.65 -0.10 -7.54
CA VAL A 119 4.91 -0.86 -7.73
C VAL A 119 5.44 -0.67 -9.15
N ALA A 120 4.59 -0.69 -10.18
CA ALA A 120 5.03 -0.39 -11.55
C ALA A 120 5.49 1.08 -11.70
N ALA A 121 4.84 2.02 -11.01
CA ALA A 121 5.28 3.40 -10.93
C ALA A 121 6.60 3.55 -10.16
N ALA A 122 6.84 2.73 -9.13
CA ALA A 122 8.12 2.66 -8.41
C ALA A 122 9.23 2.00 -9.25
N ASP A 123 8.90 0.97 -10.05
CA ASP A 123 9.84 0.32 -10.98
C ASP A 123 10.18 1.23 -12.19
N HIS A 124 9.36 2.25 -12.45
CA HIS A 124 9.60 3.29 -13.46
C HIS A 124 9.98 4.66 -12.87
N ALA A 125 10.09 4.77 -11.55
CA ALA A 125 10.66 5.95 -10.93
C ALA A 125 12.19 5.90 -11.13
N PRO A 126 12.85 7.00 -11.55
CA PRO A 126 14.31 7.05 -11.45
C PRO A 126 14.67 6.75 -10.00
N CYS A 127 15.63 5.84 -9.77
CA CYS A 127 16.03 5.44 -8.42
C CYS A 127 16.67 6.64 -7.71
N LEU A 128 15.83 7.52 -7.16
CA LEU A 128 16.21 8.59 -6.27
C LEU A 128 16.38 7.97 -4.89
N TRP A 129 17.62 7.67 -4.52
CA TRP A 129 17.90 7.36 -3.13
C TRP A 129 18.23 8.64 -2.37
N GLU A 130 17.63 8.77 -1.20
CA GLU A 130 17.77 9.95 -0.33
C GLU A 130 18.64 9.60 0.88
N LEU A 131 19.65 10.42 1.15
CA LEU A 131 20.48 10.32 2.34
C LEU A 131 20.25 11.56 3.23
N CYS A 132 19.69 11.33 4.42
CA CYS A 132 19.52 12.37 5.43
C CYS A 132 20.77 12.47 6.33
N LEU A 133 21.51 13.56 6.21
CA LEU A 133 22.57 13.91 7.15
C LEU A 133 21.99 14.69 8.32
N HIS A 134 22.27 14.20 9.52
CA HIS A 134 21.89 14.84 10.78
C HIS A 134 23.09 15.59 11.38
N ASP A 135 22.83 16.62 12.18
CA ASP A 135 23.84 17.35 12.94
C ASP A 135 24.97 17.93 12.10
N VAL A 136 24.65 18.43 10.91
CA VAL A 136 25.64 19.02 10.00
C VAL A 136 26.12 20.36 10.58
N THR A 137 27.35 20.37 11.09
CA THR A 137 28.00 21.53 11.71
C THR A 137 28.79 22.40 10.73
N CYS A 138 29.04 21.91 9.51
CA CYS A 138 29.76 22.62 8.46
C CYS A 138 28.83 23.44 7.56
N SER A 139 29.40 24.42 6.85
CA SER A 139 28.65 25.25 5.90
C SER A 139 28.46 24.55 4.56
N GLU A 140 27.44 24.96 3.79
CA GLU A 140 27.17 24.45 2.44
C GLU A 140 28.39 24.34 1.51
N PRO A 141 29.26 25.36 1.37
CA PRO A 141 30.41 25.25 0.47
C PRO A 141 31.42 24.18 0.94
N VAL A 142 31.57 23.99 2.27
CA VAL A 142 32.46 22.97 2.83
C VAL A 142 31.89 21.57 2.59
N LEU A 143 30.58 21.40 2.77
CA LEU A 143 29.91 20.13 2.51
C LEU A 143 29.94 19.77 1.01
N ARG A 144 29.70 20.73 0.12
CA ARG A 144 29.81 20.54 -1.34
C ARG A 144 31.22 20.14 -1.76
N HIS A 145 32.24 20.77 -1.15
CA HIS A 145 33.63 20.40 -1.39
C HIS A 145 33.94 18.99 -0.88
N ALA A 146 33.45 18.62 0.30
CA ALA A 146 33.63 17.26 0.84
C ALA A 146 32.94 16.18 0.00
N LEU A 147 31.83 16.53 -0.66
CA LEU A 147 31.07 15.66 -1.55
C LEU A 147 31.49 15.79 -3.03
N SER A 148 32.59 16.50 -3.33
CA SER A 148 33.03 16.70 -4.72
C SER A 148 33.48 15.41 -5.40
N PHE A 149 33.77 14.35 -4.63
CA PHE A 149 34.12 13.02 -5.16
C PHE A 149 32.92 12.28 -5.77
N LEU A 150 31.70 12.77 -5.57
CA LEU A 150 30.47 12.20 -6.13
C LEU A 150 30.10 12.84 -7.49
N ASP A 151 31.05 13.53 -8.14
CA ASP A 151 30.95 14.11 -9.49
C ASP A 151 29.67 14.92 -9.80
N ASN A 152 29.03 15.48 -8.77
CA ASN A 152 27.74 16.19 -8.84
C ASN A 152 26.53 15.32 -9.23
N GLU A 153 26.57 14.01 -8.99
CA GLU A 153 25.43 13.09 -9.14
C GLU A 153 24.39 13.23 -8.02
N TYR A 154 24.43 14.36 -7.29
CA TYR A 154 23.55 14.64 -6.16
C TYR A 154 23.01 16.07 -6.22
N SER A 155 21.78 16.23 -5.73
CA SER A 155 21.23 17.52 -5.35
C SER A 155 21.18 17.62 -3.83
N LEU A 156 21.39 18.84 -3.33
CA LEU A 156 21.54 19.10 -1.90
C LEU A 156 20.47 20.08 -1.46
N GLN A 157 19.63 19.67 -0.50
CA GLN A 157 18.59 20.51 0.08
C GLN A 157 18.83 20.68 1.58
N TRP A 158 19.04 21.93 2.00
CA TRP A 158 19.11 22.28 3.42
C TRP A 158 17.69 22.43 3.98
N ALA A 159 17.33 21.57 4.93
CA ALA A 159 16.07 21.74 5.64
C ALA A 159 16.13 23.02 6.48
N LYS A 160 15.14 23.90 6.33
CA LYS A 160 15.05 25.14 7.12
C LYS A 160 15.07 24.79 8.60
N LYS A 161 15.98 25.45 9.33
CA LYS A 161 16.11 25.33 10.78
C LYS A 161 14.77 25.69 11.43
N LYS A 162 14.05 24.68 11.94
CA LYS A 162 12.92 24.90 12.84
C LYS A 162 13.50 25.13 14.23
N ASP A 163 13.03 26.17 14.92
CA ASP A 163 13.62 26.66 16.17
C ASP A 163 13.99 25.52 17.14
N GLY A 164 15.27 25.46 17.51
CA GLY A 164 15.81 24.52 18.50
C GLY A 164 16.35 23.18 17.95
N LEU A 165 16.16 22.84 16.67
CA LEU A 165 16.70 21.61 16.08
C LEU A 165 17.96 21.87 15.21
N PRO A 166 18.95 20.96 15.23
CA PRO A 166 20.11 21.03 14.35
C PRO A 166 19.69 20.92 12.88
N PRO A 167 20.41 21.59 11.96
CA PRO A 167 20.07 21.57 10.54
C PRO A 167 20.20 20.15 9.99
N ARG A 168 19.21 19.75 9.18
CA ARG A 168 19.21 18.47 8.45
C ARG A 168 19.51 18.77 6.99
N VAL A 169 20.38 17.98 6.39
CA VAL A 169 20.68 18.06 4.96
C VAL A 169 20.14 16.82 4.29
N LEU A 170 19.32 17.02 3.26
CA LEU A 170 18.85 15.95 2.39
C LEU A 170 19.72 15.94 1.14
N LEU A 171 20.37 14.80 0.90
CA LEU A 171 21.09 14.51 -0.33
C LEU A 171 20.20 13.60 -1.18
N THR A 172 19.94 14.01 -2.41
CA THR A 172 19.11 13.25 -3.35
C THR A 172 19.96 12.90 -4.55
N PHE A 173 20.14 11.60 -4.79
CA PHE A 173 20.98 11.09 -5.88
C PHE A 173 20.11 10.66 -7.05
N SER A 174 20.48 11.02 -8.28
CA SER A 174 19.76 10.55 -9.47
C SER A 174 20.50 9.38 -10.08
N SER A 175 19.84 8.23 -10.26
CA SER A 175 20.45 7.04 -10.85
C SER A 175 20.57 7.07 -12.38
N GLU A 176 20.42 8.22 -13.04
CA GLU A 176 20.42 8.28 -14.51
C GLU A 176 21.72 7.77 -15.17
N GLN A 177 22.80 7.49 -14.41
CA GLN A 177 24.08 7.07 -15.00
C GLN A 177 24.80 5.87 -14.34
N VAL A 178 24.16 5.09 -13.46
CA VAL A 178 24.78 3.85 -12.91
C VAL A 178 24.86 2.69 -13.93
N ALA A 179 24.50 2.94 -15.20
CA ALA A 179 24.59 1.96 -16.30
C ALA A 179 25.89 2.07 -17.14
N ARG A 180 26.98 2.59 -16.58
CA ARG A 180 28.33 2.47 -17.15
C ARG A 180 29.36 2.23 -16.05
N ASP A 181 29.56 0.96 -15.70
CA ASP A 181 30.84 0.24 -15.84
C ASP A 181 30.71 -1.21 -15.31
#